data_AF-A0A382YTF7-F1
#
_entry.id   AF-A0A382YTF7-F1
#
_cell.length_a   1.000
_cell.length_b   1.000
_cell.length_c   1.000
_cell.angle_alpha   90.00
_cell.angle_beta   90.00
_cell.angle_gamma   90.00
#
_symmetry.space_group_name_H-M   'P 1'
#
loop_
_entity.id
_entity.type
_entity.pdbx_description
1 polymer ?
#
loop_
_entity_poly.entity_id
_entity_poly.type
_entity_poly.pdbx_seq_one_letter_code
_entity_poly.pdbx_strand_id
1 'polypeptide(L)' 'MTKDSDRPIKKSVLAYSGGLDTSIILRWLQEQYGCEVVTFTADLGQGEELGSVRTKVQAMGVTEIFIEDLREEF' A
#
# COMPACT_ATOMS: atom_id res chain seq x y z
N MET A 1 -8.87 2.55 -32.21
CA MET A 1 -9.00 1.90 -30.89
C MET A 1 -7.75 2.21 -30.09
N THR A 2 -7.87 2.91 -28.96
CA THR A 2 -6.82 2.97 -27.93
C THR A 2 -6.81 1.64 -27.18
N LYS A 3 -5.64 1.06 -26.92
CA LYS A 3 -5.54 -0.16 -26.11
C LYS A 3 -5.72 0.23 -24.65
N ASP A 4 -6.27 -0.66 -23.81
CA ASP A 4 -6.41 -0.37 -22.38
C ASP A 4 -5.06 -0.10 -21.69
N SER A 5 -3.95 -0.60 -22.26
CA SER A 5 -2.57 -0.29 -21.84
C SER A 5 -2.15 1.16 -22.03
N ASP A 6 -2.86 1.93 -22.85
CA ASP A 6 -2.53 3.33 -23.15
C ASP A 6 -3.17 4.32 -22.16
N ARG A 7 -4.00 3.83 -21.22
CA ARG A 7 -4.64 4.69 -20.22
C ARG A 7 -3.69 4.95 -19.06
N PRO A 8 -3.51 6.21 -18.64
CA PRO A 8 -2.67 6.52 -17.48
C PRO A 8 -3.28 5.91 -16.21
N ILE A 9 -2.44 5.22 -15.43
CA ILE A 9 -2.82 4.66 -14.13
C ILE A 9 -3.02 5.83 -13.17
N LYS A 10 -4.25 6.00 -12.66
CA LYS A 10 -4.59 7.10 -11.75
C LYS A 10 -4.44 6.73 -10.28
N LYS A 11 -4.82 5.49 -9.94
CA LYS A 11 -4.87 5.00 -8.55
C LYS A 11 -4.54 3.51 -8.51
N SER A 12 -3.82 3.08 -7.49
CA SER A 12 -3.47 1.68 -7.24
C SER A 12 -3.71 1.31 -5.77
N VAL A 13 -4.00 0.04 -5.51
CA VAL A 13 -4.06 -0.52 -4.16
C VAL A 13 -2.86 -1.46 -4.00
N LEU A 14 -2.06 -1.23 -2.97
CA LEU A 14 -0.89 -2.04 -2.62
C LEU A 14 -1.17 -2.80 -1.33
N ALA A 15 -1.12 -4.13 -1.41
CA ALA A 15 -0.97 -4.96 -0.22
C ALA A 15 0.40 -4.65 0.42
N TYR A 16 0.39 -4.04 1.60
CA TYR A 16 1.57 -3.49 2.24
C TYR A 16 1.83 -4.22 3.56
N SER A 17 2.93 -4.96 3.64
CA SER A 17 3.30 -5.74 4.84
C SER A 17 4.16 -4.96 5.84
N GLY A 18 4.65 -3.77 5.48
CA GLY A 18 5.61 -3.02 6.31
C GLY A 18 7.09 -3.37 6.08
N GLY A 19 7.35 -4.38 5.25
CA GLY A 19 8.68 -4.81 4.87
C GLY A 19 9.39 -3.86 3.92
N LEU A 20 10.68 -4.11 3.69
CA LEU A 20 11.51 -3.35 2.77
C LEU A 20 10.96 -3.40 1.34
N ASP A 21 10.60 -4.60 0.86
CA ASP A 21 10.14 -4.80 -0.51
C ASP A 21 8.88 -3.98 -0.81
N THR A 22 7.86 -4.07 0.04
CA THR A 22 6.61 -3.31 -0.12
C THR A 22 6.83 -1.80 0.04
N SER A 23 7.85 -1.39 0.81
CA SER A 23 8.24 0.03 0.95
C SER A 23 8.89 0.59 -0.31
N ILE A 24 9.77 -0.20 -0.94
CA ILE A 24 10.39 0.17 -2.22
C ILE A 24 9.33 0.21 -3.31
N ILE A 25 8.43 -0.79 -3.37
CA ILE A 25 7.34 -0.83 -4.35
C ILE A 25 6.41 0.38 -4.20
N LEU A 26 6.06 0.76 -2.97
CA LEU A 26 5.25 1.96 -2.72
C LEU A 26 5.89 3.21 -3.32
N ARG A 27 7.19 3.44 -3.06
CA ARG A 27 7.91 4.59 -3.66
C ARG A 27 8.00 4.48 -5.18
N TRP A 28 8.28 3.31 -5.69
CA TRP A 28 8.38 3.08 -7.13
C TRP A 28 7.06 3.36 -7.85
N LEU A 29 5.92 2.95 -7.29
CA LEU A 29 4.59 3.26 -7.86
C LEU A 29 4.32 4.77 -7.90
N GLN A 30 4.70 5.49 -6.84
CA GLN A 30 4.55 6.95 -6.79
C GLN A 30 5.45 7.65 -7.82
N GLU A 31 6.70 7.22 -7.97
CA GLU A 31 7.67 7.85 -8.88
C GLU A 31 7.44 7.50 -10.35
N GLN A 32 7.17 6.24 -10.65
CA GLN A 32 7.05 5.77 -12.05
C GLN A 32 5.69 6.06 -12.65
N TYR A 33 4.63 5.95 -11.87
CA TYR A 33 3.28 6.17 -12.38
C TYR A 33 2.69 7.53 -11.98
N GLY A 34 3.28 8.24 -11.01
CA GLY A 34 2.71 9.48 -10.50
C GLY A 34 1.29 9.31 -9.95
N CYS A 35 0.93 8.07 -9.60
CA CYS A 35 -0.42 7.68 -9.28
C CYS A 35 -0.66 7.73 -7.78
N GLU A 36 -1.92 7.87 -7.39
CA GLU A 36 -2.31 7.71 -6.01
C GLU A 36 -2.13 6.24 -5.59
N VAL A 37 -1.50 6.01 -4.44
CA VAL A 37 -1.33 4.66 -3.89
C VAL A 37 -2.08 4.57 -2.58
N VAL A 38 -3.01 3.61 -2.50
CA VAL A 38 -3.70 3.20 -1.28
C VAL A 38 -2.98 1.98 -0.73
N THR A 39 -2.74 1.93 0.58
CA THR A 39 -2.17 0.73 1.21
C THR A 39 -3.21 -0.05 1.97
N PHE A 40 -3.17 -1.37 1.85
CA PHE A 40 -3.95 -2.31 2.64
C PHE A 40 -3.02 -3.26 3.38
N THR A 41 -3.21 -3.39 4.69
CA THR A 41 -2.47 -4.32 5.55
C THR A 41 -3.47 -5.22 6.27
N ALA A 42 -3.31 -6.53 6.13
CA ALA A 42 -4.04 -7.52 6.92
C ALA A 42 -3.26 -7.82 8.20
N ASP A 43 -3.87 -7.58 9.36
CA ASP A 43 -3.37 -8.04 10.66
C ASP A 43 -3.83 -9.47 10.90
N LEU A 44 -2.86 -10.39 10.94
CA LEU A 44 -3.06 -11.81 11.22
C LEU A 44 -2.53 -12.21 12.60
N GLY A 45 -2.37 -11.26 13.52
CA GLY A 45 -1.79 -11.47 14.86
C GLY A 45 -0.35 -10.99 14.98
N GLN A 46 0.08 -10.05 14.12
CA GLN A 46 1.46 -9.55 14.09
C GLN A 46 1.74 -8.51 15.20
N GLY A 47 0.71 -8.00 15.86
CA GLY A 47 0.86 -7.18 17.07
C GLY A 47 1.54 -5.82 16.83
N GLU A 48 2.59 -5.51 17.60
CA GLU A 48 3.26 -4.20 17.61
C GLU A 48 3.83 -3.76 16.25
N GLU A 49 4.11 -4.69 15.34
CA GLU A 49 4.67 -4.36 14.02
C GLU A 49 3.74 -3.47 13.18
N LEU A 50 2.42 -3.53 13.41
CA LEU A 50 1.41 -2.76 12.68
C LEU A 50 1.39 -1.27 13.04
N GLY A 51 1.77 -0.94 14.28
CA GLY A 51 1.94 0.46 14.68
C GLY A 51 3.03 1.15 13.86
N SER A 52 4.09 0.41 13.52
CA SER A 52 5.18 0.89 12.66
C SER A 52 4.74 1.06 11.21
N VAL A 53 3.84 0.21 10.72
CA VAL A 53 3.32 0.23 9.34
C VAL A 53 2.63 1.56 9.03
N ARG A 54 1.67 1.97 9.87
CA ARG A 54 0.92 3.22 9.65
C ARG A 54 1.86 4.42 9.60
N THR A 55 2.79 4.50 10.54
CA THR A 55 3.75 5.61 10.63
C THR A 55 4.67 5.68 9.41
N LYS A 56 5.21 4.53 8.96
CA LYS A 56 6.04 4.43 7.76
C LYS A 56 5.29 4.91 6.51
N VAL A 57 4.05 4.45 6.33
CA VAL A 57 3.24 4.76 5.14
C VAL A 57 2.84 6.24 5.13
N GLN A 58 2.47 6.80 6.28
CA GLN A 58 2.21 8.24 6.43
C GLN A 58 3.44 9.09 6.10
N ALA A 59 4.63 8.68 6.55
CA ALA A 59 5.89 9.36 6.21
C ALA A 59 6.19 9.31 4.70
N MET A 60 5.61 8.37 3.97
CA MET A 60 5.70 8.28 2.50
C MET A 60 4.61 9.08 1.77
N GLY A 61 3.79 9.84 2.48
CA GLY A 61 2.79 10.75 1.89
C GLY A 61 1.51 10.06 1.41
N VAL A 62 1.25 8.83 1.84
CA VAL A 62 0.00 8.12 1.54
C VAL A 62 -1.09 8.59 2.50
N THR A 63 -2.25 8.94 1.95
CA THR A 63 -3.40 9.44 2.70
C THR A 63 -4.40 8.34 3.06
N GLU A 64 -4.54 7.33 2.19
CA GLU A 64 -5.49 6.22 2.38
C GLU A 64 -4.76 4.95 2.84
N ILE A 65 -4.93 4.63 4.12
CA ILE A 65 -4.22 3.54 4.81
C ILE A 65 -5.25 2.67 5.55
N PHE A 66 -5.46 1.46 5.02
CA PHE A 66 -6.35 0.46 5.56
C PHE A 66 -5.53 -0.60 6.30
N ILE A 67 -5.87 -0.83 7.56
CA ILE A 67 -5.28 -1.91 8.37
C ILE A 67 -6.47 -2.65 8.97
N GLU A 68 -6.71 -3.87 8.48
CA GLU A 68 -7.86 -4.69 8.88
C GLU A 68 -7.40 -5.87 9.72
N ASP A 69 -8.10 -6.10 10.83
CA ASP A 69 -7.90 -7.27 11.69
C ASP A 69 -8.62 -8.48 11.09
N LEU A 70 -7.86 -9.45 10.60
CA LEU A 70 -8.36 -10.66 9.97
C LEU A 70 -8.09 -11.92 10.82
N ARG A 71 -7.77 -11.77 12.11
CA ARG A 71 -7.43 -12.90 13.00
C ARG A 71 -8.55 -13.91 13.21
N GLU A 72 -9.81 -13.48 13.12
CA GLU A 72 -10.97 -14.36 13.29
C GLU A 72 -11.43 -15.02 11.97
N GLU A 73 -11.06 -14.46 10.81
CA GLU A 73 -11.43 -14.99 9.49
C GLU A 73 -10.48 -16.10 8.99
N PHE A 74 -9.31 -16.26 9.62
CA PHE A 74 -8.24 -17.18 9.21
C PHE A 74 -7.79 -18.15 10.30
#